data_AF-A0A959CWV9-F1
#
_entry.id   AF-A0A959CWV9-F1
#
_cell.length_a   1.000
_cell.length_b   1.000
_cell.length_c   1.000
_cell.angle_alpha   90.00
_cell.angle_beta   90.00
_cell.angle_gamma   90.00
#
_symmetry.space_group_name_H-M   'P 1'
#
loop_
_entity.id
_entity.type
_entity.pdbx_description
1 polymer ?
#
loop_
_entity_poly.entity_id
_entity_poly.type
_entity_poly.pdbx_seq_one_letter_code
_entity_poly.pdbx_strand_id
1 'polypeptide(L)'
;MTSLTKTYNPTSERQLLSSLRDELALYQEETRFFLKILRKAHLSDKAPQAKIENLINLLITFRQDTLPGLQKALRSLDGQNANNTTADHGLSQVSLFSDGLEQARRKLNAIKREAFRELSSDFIATPIW
;
A
#
# COMPACT_ATOMS: atom_id res chain seq x y z
N MET A 1 22.13 -39.89 6.50
CA MET A 1 21.02 -39.01 6.92
C MET A 1 21.60 -37.66 7.31
N THR A 2 21.69 -36.71 6.38
CA THR A 2 22.19 -35.35 6.65
C THR A 2 21.01 -34.40 6.78
N SER A 3 20.71 -34.03 8.02
CA SER A 3 19.77 -32.95 8.33
C SER A 3 20.32 -31.64 7.75
N LEU A 4 19.63 -31.11 6.74
CA LEU A 4 19.82 -29.76 6.23
C LEU A 4 19.36 -28.77 7.30
N THR A 5 20.30 -28.35 8.16
CA THR A 5 20.13 -27.15 8.98
C THR A 5 20.11 -25.95 8.03
N LYS A 6 18.89 -25.53 7.66
CA LYS A 6 18.63 -24.27 6.97
C LYS A 6 19.21 -23.15 7.86
N THR A 7 20.35 -22.61 7.45
CA THR A 7 21.00 -21.49 8.15
C THR A 7 20.08 -20.28 8.07
N TYR A 8 19.35 -20.05 9.16
CA TYR A 8 18.57 -18.84 9.40
C TYR A 8 19.51 -17.63 9.41
N ASN A 9 19.29 -16.68 8.49
CA ASN A 9 20.09 -15.46 8.40
C ASN A 9 19.29 -14.26 8.94
N PRO A 10 19.44 -13.92 10.24
CA PRO A 10 18.63 -12.88 10.89
C PRO A 10 18.84 -11.47 10.30
N THR A 11 19.93 -11.26 9.55
CA THR A 11 20.22 -9.97 8.90
C THR A 11 19.28 -9.70 7.73
N SER A 12 18.96 -10.72 6.93
CA SER A 12 18.06 -10.59 5.77
C SER A 12 16.62 -10.32 6.18
N GLU A 13 16.18 -10.88 7.31
CA GLU A 13 14.81 -10.71 7.81
C GLU A 13 14.58 -9.33 8.44
N ARG A 14 15.58 -8.81 9.18
CA ARG A 14 15.53 -7.43 9.68
C ARG A 14 15.51 -6.40 8.55
N GLN A 15 16.28 -6.65 7.48
CA GLN A 15 16.26 -5.82 6.28
C GLN A 15 14.90 -5.87 5.57
N LEU A 16 14.28 -7.05 5.47
CA LEU A 16 12.94 -7.22 4.91
C LEU A 16 11.88 -6.48 5.73
N LEU A 17 11.89 -6.62 7.07
CA LEU A 17 10.92 -5.92 7.91
C LEU A 17 11.10 -4.40 7.85
N SER A 18 12.34 -3.91 7.74
CA SER A 18 12.63 -2.50 7.52
C SER A 18 12.06 -2.01 6.18
N SER A 19 12.31 -2.73 5.08
CA SER A 19 11.81 -2.32 3.77
C SER A 19 10.28 -2.32 3.71
N LEU A 20 9.62 -3.26 4.39
CA LEU A 20 8.15 -3.29 4.51
C LEU A 20 7.60 -2.12 5.33
N ARG A 21 8.31 -1.67 6.37
CA ARG A 21 7.95 -0.45 7.12
C ARG A 21 8.08 0.78 6.24
N ASP A 22 9.17 0.89 5.48
CA ASP A 22 9.43 2.00 4.56
C ASP A 22 8.37 2.04 3.45
N GLU A 23 7.98 0.88 2.91
CA GLU A 23 6.93 0.78 1.89
C GLU A 23 5.56 1.23 2.43
N LEU A 24 5.20 0.83 3.65
CA LEU A 24 3.95 1.31 4.27
C LEU A 24 3.99 2.81 4.58
N ALA A 25 5.13 3.34 5.00
CA ALA A 25 5.32 4.78 5.17
C ALA A 25 5.14 5.52 3.83
N LEU A 26 5.68 4.96 2.74
CA LEU A 26 5.48 5.50 1.40
C LEU A 26 4.00 5.52 1.01
N TYR A 27 3.25 4.44 1.26
CA TYR A 27 1.80 4.41 0.97
C TYR A 27 1.02 5.45 1.77
N GLN A 28 1.43 5.75 3.00
CA GLN A 28 0.83 6.82 3.80
C GLN A 28 1.08 8.20 3.18
N GLU A 29 2.32 8.48 2.79
CA GLU A 29 2.71 9.74 2.18
C GLU A 29 2.05 9.93 0.81
N GLU A 30 2.04 8.90 -0.04
CA GLU A 30 1.31 8.92 -1.32
C GLU A 30 -0.17 9.21 -1.10
N THR A 31 -0.83 8.50 -0.17
CA THR A 31 -2.26 8.72 0.11
C THR A 31 -2.54 10.15 0.57
N ARG A 32 -1.69 10.72 1.43
CA ARG A 32 -1.80 12.12 1.87
C ARG A 32 -1.63 13.10 0.71
N PHE A 33 -0.65 12.85 -0.15
CA PHE A 33 -0.37 13.66 -1.33
C PHE A 33 -1.56 13.70 -2.29
N PHE A 34 -2.10 12.54 -2.68
CA PHE A 34 -3.25 12.48 -3.59
C PHE A 34 -4.51 13.08 -2.97
N LEU A 35 -4.77 12.87 -1.67
CA LEU A 35 -5.88 13.54 -0.99
C LEU A 35 -5.78 15.06 -1.04
N LYS A 36 -4.57 15.60 -0.84
CA LYS A 36 -4.33 17.06 -0.90
C LYS A 36 -4.61 17.61 -2.29
N ILE A 37 -4.12 16.93 -3.34
CA ILE A 37 -4.30 17.40 -4.72
C ILE A 37 -5.75 17.25 -5.18
N LEU A 38 -6.39 16.11 -4.90
CA LEU A 38 -7.78 15.87 -5.27
C LEU A 38 -8.73 16.84 -4.58
N ARG A 39 -8.52 17.16 -3.29
CA ARG A 39 -9.31 18.20 -2.60
C ARG A 39 -9.15 19.57 -3.22
N LYS A 40 -7.93 19.91 -3.67
CA LYS A 40 -7.68 21.19 -4.35
C LYS A 40 -8.35 21.22 -5.73
N ALA A 41 -8.36 20.10 -6.45
CA ALA A 41 -9.05 19.98 -7.73
C ALA A 41 -10.58 19.97 -7.57
N HIS A 42 -11.11 19.37 -6.50
CA HIS A 42 -12.54 19.39 -6.15
C HIS A 42 -13.08 20.81 -5.92
N LEU A 43 -12.25 21.67 -5.33
CA LEU A 43 -12.56 23.10 -5.15
C LEU A 43 -12.47 23.91 -6.46
N SER A 44 -12.03 23.31 -7.56
CA SER A 44 -11.99 23.94 -8.89
C SER A 44 -13.24 23.54 -9.68
N ASP A 45 -13.96 24.54 -10.20
CA ASP A 45 -15.24 24.41 -10.91
C ASP A 45 -15.15 23.69 -12.28
N LYS A 46 -14.02 23.05 -12.57
CA LYS A 46 -13.67 22.53 -13.91
C LYS A 46 -13.70 21.01 -14.01
N ALA A 47 -13.63 20.29 -12.89
CA ALA A 47 -13.48 18.86 -12.87
C ALA A 47 -14.78 18.12 -12.50
N PRO A 48 -14.99 16.87 -12.95
CA PRO A 48 -16.17 16.08 -12.60
C PRO A 48 -16.18 15.75 -11.09
N GLN A 49 -16.87 16.60 -10.32
CA GLN A 49 -16.88 16.60 -8.84
C GLN A 49 -17.20 15.22 -8.25
N ALA A 50 -18.21 14.52 -8.79
CA ALA A 50 -18.63 13.20 -8.30
C ALA A 50 -17.52 12.13 -8.40
N LYS A 51 -16.69 12.17 -9.46
CA LYS A 51 -15.58 11.23 -9.61
C LYS A 51 -14.42 11.55 -8.66
N ILE A 52 -14.11 12.84 -8.49
CA ILE A 52 -13.08 13.28 -7.55
C ILE A 52 -13.49 12.95 -6.12
N GLU A 53 -14.76 13.15 -5.76
CA GLU A 53 -15.30 12.75 -4.45
C GLU A 53 -15.17 11.25 -4.22
N ASN A 54 -15.50 10.43 -5.22
CA ASN A 54 -15.31 8.99 -5.13
C ASN A 54 -13.83 8.61 -4.91
N LEU A 55 -12.89 9.23 -5.63
CA LEU A 55 -11.46 8.99 -5.44
C LEU A 55 -10.96 9.44 -4.05
N ILE A 56 -11.47 10.56 -3.54
CA ILE A 56 -11.19 11.02 -2.17
C ILE A 56 -11.69 10.00 -1.16
N ASN A 57 -12.92 9.50 -1.32
CA ASN A 57 -13.49 8.48 -0.44
C ASN A 57 -12.69 7.18 -0.49
N LEU A 58 -12.30 6.71 -1.68
CA LEU A 58 -11.47 5.52 -1.83
C LEU A 58 -10.10 5.66 -1.15
N LEU A 59 -9.46 6.83 -1.23
CA LEU A 59 -8.21 7.11 -0.51
C LEU A 59 -8.40 7.19 1.01
N ILE A 60 -9.52 7.74 1.48
CA ILE A 60 -9.86 7.77 2.91
C ILE A 60 -10.06 6.33 3.41
N THR A 61 -10.86 5.52 2.72
CA THR A 61 -11.07 4.10 3.03
C THR A 61 -9.75 3.33 3.01
N PHE A 62 -8.90 3.54 2.00
CA PHE A 62 -7.58 2.90 1.95
C PHE A 62 -6.73 3.26 3.18
N ARG A 63 -6.75 4.53 3.59
CA ARG A 63 -5.99 5.01 4.76
C ARG A 63 -6.57 4.54 6.10
N GLN A 64 -7.89 4.42 6.22
CA GLN A 64 -8.56 4.09 7.49
C GLN A 64 -8.71 2.59 7.70
N ASP A 65 -8.88 1.82 6.62
CA ASP A 65 -9.17 0.38 6.72
C ASP A 65 -7.98 -0.47 6.28
N THR A 66 -7.38 -0.15 5.11
CA THR A 66 -6.35 -1.02 4.51
C THR A 66 -4.98 -0.83 5.18
N LEU A 67 -4.52 0.42 5.35
CA LEU A 67 -3.21 0.70 5.96
C LEU A 67 -3.10 0.23 7.41
N PRO A 68 -4.09 0.46 8.31
CA PRO A 68 -3.99 -0.03 9.68
C PRO A 68 -4.03 -1.56 9.76
N GLY A 69 -4.76 -2.22 8.86
CA GLY A 69 -4.75 -3.68 8.72
C GLY A 69 -3.35 -4.22 8.40
N LEU A 70 -2.67 -3.62 7.42
CA LEU A 70 -1.30 -3.98 7.07
C LEU A 70 -0.30 -3.68 8.18
N GLN A 71 -0.45 -2.54 8.88
CA GLN A 71 0.42 -2.21 10.01
C GLN A 71 0.25 -3.20 11.17
N LYS A 72 -0.99 -3.63 11.47
CA LYS A 72 -1.24 -4.67 12.46
C LYS A 72 -0.63 -6.00 12.02
N ALA A 73 -0.82 -6.40 10.77
CA ALA A 73 -0.25 -7.62 10.23
C ALA A 73 1.29 -7.61 10.26
N LEU A 74 1.94 -6.48 9.93
CA LEU A 74 3.39 -6.32 10.06
C LEU A 74 3.88 -6.46 11.50
N ARG A 75 3.15 -5.89 12.48
CA ARG A 75 3.49 -6.07 13.90
C ARG A 75 3.30 -7.51 14.35
N SER A 76 2.29 -8.21 13.85
CA SER A 76 2.09 -9.64 14.09
C SER A 76 3.23 -10.47 13.50
N LEU A 77 3.74 -10.14 12.31
CA LEU A 77 4.92 -10.78 11.74
C LEU A 77 6.19 -10.53 12.58
N ASP A 78 6.40 -9.29 13.04
CA ASP A 78 7.52 -8.91 13.91
C ASP A 78 7.47 -9.67 15.25
N GLY A 79 6.27 -9.80 15.85
CA GLY A 79 6.04 -10.52 17.10
C GLY A 79 6.06 -12.05 16.99
N GLN A 80 5.62 -12.62 15.86
CA GLN A 80 5.64 -14.07 15.62
C GLN A 80 7.02 -14.56 15.16
N ASN A 81 7.80 -13.75 14.43
CA ASN A 81 9.19 -14.11 14.14
C ASN A 81 10.06 -14.15 15.41
N ALA A 82 9.66 -13.46 16.48
CA ALA A 82 10.28 -13.61 17.80
C ALA A 82 9.85 -14.90 18.54
N ASN A 83 8.65 -15.43 18.25
CA ASN A 83 8.08 -16.63 18.86
C ASN A 83 7.74 -17.67 17.77
N ASN A 84 8.79 -18.30 17.24
CA ASN A 84 8.77 -19.37 16.25
C ASN A 84 7.58 -20.36 16.44
N THR A 85 6.44 -20.11 15.78
CA THR A 85 5.28 -21.00 15.82
C THR A 85 4.66 -21.07 14.43
N THR A 86 4.72 -22.28 13.87
CA THR A 86 4.04 -22.77 12.67
C THR A 86 2.65 -22.18 12.50
N ALA A 87 2.43 -21.52 11.35
CA ALA A 87 1.09 -21.18 10.91
C ALA A 87 0.34 -22.48 10.54
N ASP A 88 -0.70 -22.75 11.32
CA ASP A 88 -1.74 -23.74 11.01
C ASP A 88 -2.30 -23.46 9.60
N HIS A 89 -2.53 -24.50 8.79
CA HIS A 89 -2.98 -24.49 7.39
C HIS A 89 -1.94 -24.39 6.24
N GLY A 90 -0.63 -24.48 6.48
CA GLY A 90 0.35 -24.69 5.40
C GLY A 90 0.64 -23.49 4.49
N LEU A 91 -0.03 -22.35 4.70
CA LEU A 91 0.37 -21.04 4.17
C LEU A 91 1.13 -20.28 5.26
N SER A 92 2.29 -19.73 4.91
CA SER A 92 3.06 -18.89 5.82
C SER A 92 2.30 -17.59 6.10
N GLN A 93 2.26 -17.11 7.35
CA GLN A 93 1.76 -15.78 7.69
C GLN A 93 2.44 -14.69 6.83
N VAL A 94 3.70 -14.91 6.46
CA VAL A 94 4.45 -14.03 5.54
C VAL A 94 3.82 -14.02 4.14
N SER A 95 3.40 -15.17 3.60
CA SER A 95 2.76 -15.20 2.29
C SER A 95 1.39 -14.50 2.30
N LEU A 96 0.60 -14.68 3.36
CA LEU A 96 -0.67 -13.98 3.52
C LEU A 96 -0.48 -12.46 3.63
N PHE A 97 0.55 -12.01 4.34
CA PHE A 97 0.91 -10.60 4.41
C PHE A 97 1.38 -10.06 3.05
N SER A 98 2.25 -10.78 2.33
CA SER A 98 2.71 -10.40 0.99
C SER A 98 1.55 -10.27 0.01
N ASP A 99 0.58 -11.18 0.05
CA ASP A 99 -0.64 -11.09 -0.78
C ASP A 99 -1.47 -9.85 -0.40
N GLY A 100 -1.63 -9.58 0.89
CA GLY A 100 -2.31 -8.36 1.38
C GLY A 100 -1.62 -7.07 0.93
N LEU A 101 -0.29 -7.04 1.00
CA LEU A 101 0.53 -5.91 0.57
C LEU A 101 0.42 -5.68 -0.95
N GLU A 102 0.50 -6.74 -1.75
CA GLU A 102 0.39 -6.67 -3.20
C GLU A 102 -1.02 -6.24 -3.64
N GLN A 103 -2.07 -6.70 -2.94
CA GLN A 103 -3.43 -6.20 -3.16
C GLN A 103 -3.56 -4.71 -2.83
N ALA A 104 -2.98 -4.26 -1.72
CA ALA A 104 -2.99 -2.86 -1.35
C ALA A 104 -2.21 -1.99 -2.36
N ARG A 105 -1.07 -2.48 -2.84
CA ARG A 105 -0.29 -1.85 -3.90
C ARG A 105 -1.10 -1.68 -5.18
N ARG A 106 -1.81 -2.73 -5.60
CA ARG A 106 -2.68 -2.69 -6.79
C ARG A 106 -3.82 -1.70 -6.62
N LYS A 107 -4.50 -1.71 -5.46
CA LYS A 107 -5.58 -0.76 -5.13
C LYS A 107 -5.08 0.67 -5.17
N LEU A 108 -3.98 0.97 -4.48
CA LEU A 108 -3.40 2.32 -4.47
C LEU A 108 -2.97 2.74 -5.88
N ASN A 109 -2.31 1.88 -6.65
CA ASN A 109 -1.92 2.20 -8.03
C ASN A 109 -3.11 2.45 -8.95
N ALA A 110 -4.21 1.71 -8.79
CA ALA A 110 -5.44 1.96 -9.55
C ALA A 110 -6.00 3.36 -9.23
N ILE A 111 -6.13 3.68 -7.94
CA ILE A 111 -6.60 5.00 -7.48
C ILE A 111 -5.67 6.11 -7.98
N LYS A 112 -4.35 5.93 -7.91
CA LYS A 112 -3.37 6.91 -8.41
C LYS A 112 -3.52 7.15 -9.91
N ARG A 113 -3.68 6.09 -10.71
CA ARG A 113 -3.87 6.21 -12.17
C ARG A 113 -5.16 6.95 -12.51
N GLU A 114 -6.25 6.64 -11.81
CA GLU A 114 -7.51 7.34 -11.99
C GLU A 114 -7.42 8.80 -11.55
N ALA A 115 -6.81 9.07 -10.40
CA ALA A 115 -6.55 10.43 -9.93
C ALA A 115 -5.72 11.22 -10.95
N PHE A 116 -4.63 10.64 -11.48
CA PHE A 116 -3.86 11.29 -12.54
C PHE A 116 -4.68 11.54 -13.79
N ARG A 117 -5.50 10.56 -14.23
CA ARG A 117 -6.35 10.74 -15.41
C ARG A 117 -7.30 11.92 -15.23
N GLU A 118 -8.01 11.98 -14.11
CA GLU A 118 -8.98 13.04 -13.85
C GLU A 118 -8.27 14.40 -13.65
N LEU A 119 -7.12 14.45 -12.98
CA LEU A 119 -6.30 15.67 -12.87
C LEU A 119 -5.67 16.12 -14.20
N SER A 120 -5.35 15.18 -15.08
CA SER A 120 -4.78 15.45 -16.41
C SER A 120 -5.85 15.80 -17.44
N SER A 121 -7.11 15.41 -17.23
CA SER A 121 -8.22 15.77 -18.13
C SER A 121 -8.44 17.29 -18.18
N ASP A 122 -8.03 18.01 -17.14
CA ASP A 122 -8.01 19.48 -17.09
C ASP A 122 -6.73 20.09 -17.71
N PHE A 123 -5.67 19.29 -17.88
CA PHE A 123 -4.40 19.71 -18.48
C PHE A 123 -4.41 19.31 -19.96
N ILE A 124 -4.98 20.19 -20.79
CA ILE A 124 -4.99 20.11 -22.25
C ILE A 124 -3.69 19.48 -22.77
N ALA A 125 -3.86 18.42 -23.56
CA ALA A 125 -2.80 17.72 -24.29
C ALA A 125 -1.80 18.74 -24.84
N THR A 126 -0.58 18.73 -24.32
CA THR A 126 0.52 19.46 -24.95
C THR A 126 0.85 18.64 -26.21
N PRO A 127 0.56 19.14 -27.43
CA PRO A 127 1.02 18.46 -28.62
C PRO A 127 2.54 18.60 -28.64
N ILE A 128 3.23 17.47 -28.64
CA ILE A 128 4.66 17.43 -28.91
C ILE A 128 4.78 17.67 -30.42
N TRP A 129 5.15 18.90 -30.80
CA TRP A 129 5.60 19.24 -32.16
C TRP A 129 7.09 18.90 -32.29
#